data_AF-A0A5K7YL33-F1
#
_entry.id   AF-A0A5K7YL33-F1
#
_cell.length_a   1.000
_cell.length_b   1.000
_cell.length_c   1.000
_cell.angle_alpha   90.00
_cell.angle_beta   90.00
_cell.angle_gamma   90.00
#
_symmetry.space_group_name_H-M   'P 1'
#
loop_
_entity.id
_entity.type
_entity.pdbx_description
1 polymer ?
#
loop_
_entity_poly.entity_id
_entity_poly.type
_entity_poly.pdbx_seq_one_letter_code
_entity_poly.pdbx_strand_id
1 'polypeptide(L)'
;MAKKIGTSGPIVGRYERGEMTPSVEVAKKLADTFDVTLDFLVDDTGRTAEIKDKAMLQRIMDIQALDTEDQKTIVHVLDSLLRDAKAKKAYAPQ
;
A
#
# COMPACT_ATOMS: atom_id res chain seq x y z
N MET A 1 1.70 -3.44 -22.35
CA MET A 1 2.46 -3.03 -21.15
C MET A 1 3.65 -2.14 -21.49
N ALA A 2 4.66 -2.63 -22.21
CA ALA A 2 5.87 -1.86 -22.55
C ALA A 2 5.60 -0.45 -23.12
N LYS A 3 4.69 -0.33 -24.08
CA LYS A 3 4.27 0.96 -24.66
C LYS A 3 3.63 1.92 -23.63
N LYS A 4 2.90 1.40 -22.64
CA LYS A 4 2.23 2.23 -21.60
C LYS A 4 3.24 2.86 -20.64
N ILE A 5 4.35 2.19 -20.37
CA ILE A 5 5.40 2.69 -19.47
C ILE A 5 6.58 3.33 -20.22
N GLY A 6 6.47 3.49 -21.55
CA GLY A 6 7.48 4.15 -22.38
C GLY A 6 8.75 3.33 -22.61
N THR A 7 8.65 2.00 -22.64
CA THR A 7 9.81 1.10 -22.84
C THR A 7 9.54 0.02 -23.90
N SER A 8 10.51 -0.87 -24.14
CA SER A 8 10.39 -2.00 -25.08
C SER A 8 10.06 -3.32 -24.37
N GLY A 9 9.44 -4.26 -25.09
CA GLY A 9 9.09 -5.59 -24.56
C GLY A 9 10.29 -6.34 -23.94
N PRO A 10 11.46 -6.38 -24.60
CA PRO A 10 12.66 -6.99 -24.01
C PRO A 10 13.11 -6.35 -22.70
N ILE A 11 12.97 -5.02 -22.56
CA ILE A 11 13.32 -4.32 -21.31
C ILE A 11 12.35 -4.69 -20.19
N VAL A 12 11.04 -4.80 -20.47
CA VAL A 12 10.06 -5.30 -19.49
C VAL A 12 10.45 -6.69 -18.98
N GLY A 13 10.82 -7.60 -19.89
CA GLY A 13 11.24 -8.93 -19.48
C GLY A 13 12.50 -8.93 -18.60
N ARG A 14 13.42 -7.98 -18.79
CA ARG A 14 14.59 -7.82 -17.90
C ARG A 14 14.19 -7.35 -16.50
N TYR A 15 13.18 -6.48 -16.39
CA TYR A 15 12.63 -6.09 -15.08
C TYR A 15 12.01 -7.27 -14.35
N GLU A 16 11.18 -8.05 -15.03
CA GLU A 16 10.49 -9.22 -14.46
C GLU A 16 11.45 -10.32 -14.00
N ARG A 17 12.60 -10.47 -14.67
CA ARG A 17 13.66 -11.42 -14.28
C ARG A 17 14.68 -10.86 -13.28
N GLY A 18 14.53 -9.61 -12.84
CA GLY A 18 15.49 -8.95 -11.95
C GLY A 18 16.88 -8.69 -12.57
N GLU A 19 17.01 -8.81 -13.89
CA GLU A 19 18.25 -8.53 -14.63
C GLU A 19 18.52 -7.02 -14.75
N MET A 20 17.49 -6.19 -14.53
CA MET A 20 17.55 -4.74 -14.60
C MET A 20 16.57 -4.14 -13.60
N THR A 21 16.99 -3.09 -12.89
CA THR A 21 16.09 -2.31 -12.02
C THR A 21 15.45 -1.18 -12.83
N PRO A 22 14.11 -1.01 -12.79
CA PRO A 22 13.46 0.13 -13.44
C PRO A 22 13.89 1.44 -12.78
N SER A 23 13.92 2.53 -13.55
CA SER A 23 14.05 3.87 -12.96
C SER A 23 12.80 4.21 -12.14
N VAL A 24 12.90 5.18 -11.22
CA VAL A 24 11.75 5.64 -10.42
C VAL A 24 10.57 6.07 -11.31
N GLU A 25 10.84 6.74 -12.44
CA GLU A 25 9.81 7.15 -13.38
C GLU A 25 9.09 5.95 -14.05
N VAL A 26 9.85 4.92 -14.43
CA VAL A 26 9.29 3.69 -15.02
C VAL A 26 8.51 2.91 -13.97
N ALA A 27 9.02 2.82 -12.74
CA ALA A 27 8.36 2.18 -11.62
C ALA A 27 7.03 2.88 -11.26
N LYS A 28 7.00 4.22 -11.29
CA LYS A 28 5.75 4.99 -11.14
C LYS A 28 4.74 4.66 -12.25
N LYS A 29 5.17 4.66 -13.52
CA LYS A 29 4.29 4.31 -14.65
C LYS A 29 3.77 2.88 -14.55
N LEU A 30 4.58 1.94 -14.03
CA LEU A 30 4.14 0.58 -13.73
C LEU A 30 3.05 0.58 -12.65
N ALA A 31 3.26 1.30 -11.55
CA ALA A 31 2.31 1.42 -10.44
C ALA A 31 0.97 1.97 -10.93
N ASP A 32 1.01 3.07 -11.67
CA ASP A 32 -0.18 3.68 -12.29
C ASP A 32 -0.87 2.74 -13.29
N THR A 33 -0.09 1.97 -14.08
CA THR A 33 -0.64 1.04 -15.08
C THR A 33 -1.36 -0.15 -14.44
N PHE A 34 -0.89 -0.61 -13.29
CA PHE A 34 -1.46 -1.74 -12.54
C PHE A 34 -2.39 -1.30 -11.41
N ASP A 35 -2.55 0.01 -11.20
CA ASP A 35 -3.44 0.57 -10.19
C ASP A 35 -3.06 0.11 -8.76
N VAL A 36 -1.75 0.06 -8.52
CA VAL A 36 -1.13 -0.32 -7.24
C VAL A 36 -0.20 0.80 -6.76
N THR A 37 0.19 0.77 -5.50
CA THR A 37 1.20 1.70 -4.96
C THR A 37 2.61 1.33 -5.44
N LEU A 38 3.51 2.32 -5.52
CA LEU A 38 4.92 2.06 -5.85
C LEU A 38 5.59 1.10 -4.87
N ASP A 39 5.27 1.23 -3.58
CA ASP A 39 5.76 0.40 -2.49
C ASP A 39 5.40 -1.09 -2.70
N PHE A 40 4.17 -1.37 -3.11
CA PHE A 40 3.74 -2.72 -3.52
C PHE A 40 4.59 -3.34 -4.64
N LEU A 41 5.14 -2.53 -5.56
CA LEU A 41 5.99 -3.05 -6.64
C LEU A 41 7.40 -3.41 -6.19
N VAL A 42 7.89 -2.81 -5.11
CA VAL A 42 9.27 -2.97 -4.62
C VAL A 42 9.35 -3.78 -3.33
N ASP A 43 8.20 -4.16 -2.77
CA ASP A 43 8.11 -5.01 -1.59
C ASP A 43 8.61 -6.43 -1.89
N ASP A 44 9.82 -6.72 -1.44
CA ASP A 44 10.44 -8.05 -1.48
C ASP A 44 10.10 -8.89 -0.24
N THR A 45 9.45 -8.30 0.76
CA THR A 45 9.08 -8.95 2.02
C THR A 45 7.66 -9.48 2.02
N GLY A 46 6.82 -9.04 1.07
CA GLY A 46 5.40 -9.37 0.98
C GLY A 46 4.55 -8.76 2.09
N ARG A 47 5.10 -7.82 2.87
CA ARG A 47 4.45 -7.20 4.04
C ARG A 47 3.85 -5.82 3.74
N THR A 48 4.28 -5.15 2.67
CA THR A 48 3.79 -3.82 2.30
C THR A 48 2.57 -3.85 1.37
N ALA A 49 2.12 -5.05 1.00
CA ALA A 49 0.87 -5.31 0.30
C ALA A 49 -0.40 -5.38 1.19
N GLU A 50 -0.40 -4.81 2.39
CA GLU A 50 -1.49 -5.07 3.34
C GLU A 50 -2.76 -4.24 3.08
N ILE A 51 -2.67 -3.03 2.52
CA ILE A 51 -3.87 -2.25 2.15
C ILE A 51 -4.19 -2.43 0.67
N LYS A 52 -4.76 -3.59 0.32
CA LYS A 52 -5.31 -3.85 -1.03
C LYS A 52 -6.65 -3.17 -1.27
N ASP A 53 -7.32 -2.78 -0.18
CA ASP A 53 -8.64 -2.16 -0.23
C ASP A 53 -8.53 -0.64 -0.45
N LYS A 54 -8.90 -0.20 -1.65
CA LYS A 54 -8.97 1.22 -2.02
C LYS A 54 -9.89 2.03 -1.11
N ALA A 55 -10.98 1.44 -0.61
CA ALA A 55 -11.88 2.13 0.30
C ALA A 55 -11.21 2.40 1.66
N MET A 56 -10.40 1.45 2.16
CA MET A 56 -9.61 1.66 3.36
C MET A 56 -8.53 2.73 3.19
N LEU A 57 -7.86 2.74 2.03
CA LEU A 57 -6.90 3.79 1.70
C LEU A 57 -7.57 5.16 1.66
N GLN A 58 -8.73 5.27 1.00
CA GLN A 58 -9.47 6.53 0.92
C GLN A 58 -9.89 7.02 2.31
N ARG A 59 -10.35 6.14 3.20
CA ARG A 59 -10.69 6.52 4.58
C ARG A 59 -9.49 7.10 5.33
N ILE A 60 -8.29 6.54 5.16
CA ILE A 60 -7.07 7.07 5.78
C ILE A 60 -6.76 8.48 5.24
N MET A 61 -6.88 8.68 3.93
CA MET A 61 -6.70 9.99 3.30
C MET A 61 -7.72 11.02 3.82
N ASP A 62 -8.99 10.63 3.93
CA ASP A 62 -10.05 11.49 4.44
C ASP A 62 -9.77 11.90 5.90
N ILE A 63 -9.35 10.96 6.75
CA ILE A 63 -8.96 11.23 8.16
C ILE A 63 -7.78 12.19 8.25
N GLN A 64 -6.82 12.13 7.32
CA GLN A 64 -5.68 13.05 7.27
C GLN A 64 -6.07 14.47 6.86
N ALA A 65 -7.19 14.63 6.15
CA ALA A 65 -7.68 15.93 5.69
C ALA A 65 -8.58 16.66 6.71
N LEU A 66 -8.96 16.00 7.82
CA LEU A 66 -9.77 16.59 8.89
C LEU A 66 -8.97 17.61 9.72
N ASP A 67 -9.68 18.42 10.49
CA ASP A 67 -9.04 19.25 11.51
C ASP A 67 -8.41 18.39 12.62
N THR A 68 -7.55 19.04 13.41
CA THR A 68 -6.74 18.35 14.42
C THR A 68 -7.58 17.73 15.54
N GLU A 69 -8.75 18.27 15.86
CA GLU A 69 -9.60 17.77 16.95
C GLU A 69 -10.33 16.50 16.51
N ASP A 70 -10.96 16.54 15.33
CA ASP A 70 -11.67 15.41 14.74
C ASP A 70 -10.70 14.26 14.44
N GLN A 71 -9.54 14.56 13.86
CA GLN A 71 -8.50 13.57 13.58
C GLN A 71 -8.05 12.86 14.86
N LYS A 72 -7.74 13.62 15.93
CA LYS A 72 -7.31 13.04 17.22
C LYS A 72 -8.38 12.12 17.81
N THR A 73 -9.63 12.55 17.74
CA THR A 73 -10.77 11.78 18.27
C THR A 73 -10.92 10.46 17.54
N ILE A 74 -10.89 10.46 16.20
CA ILE A 74 -11.01 9.25 15.39
C ILE A 74 -9.86 8.29 15.65
N VAL A 75 -8.62 8.80 15.68
CA VAL A 75 -7.43 7.97 15.94
C VAL A 75 -7.52 7.34 17.34
N HIS A 76 -7.95 8.10 18.34
CA HIS A 76 -8.09 7.58 19.71
C HIS A 76 -9.11 6.44 19.82
N VAL A 77 -10.25 6.56 19.14
CA VAL A 77 -11.27 5.51 19.11
C VAL A 77 -10.74 4.28 18.37
N LEU A 78 -10.09 4.47 17.23
CA LEU A 78 -9.49 3.38 16.45
C LEU A 78 -8.46 2.58 17.28
N ASP A 79 -7.54 3.28 17.96
CA ASP A 79 -6.55 2.66 18.83
C ASP A 79 -7.18 1.89 19.99
N SER A 80 -8.24 2.44 20.57
CA SER A 80 -8.97 1.81 21.67
C SER A 80 -9.63 0.49 21.23
N LEU A 81 -10.25 0.47 20.05
CA LEU A 81 -10.86 -0.73 19.48
C LEU A 81 -9.81 -1.79 19.11
N LEU A 82 -8.68 -1.37 18.52
CA LEU A 82 -7.59 -2.29 18.20
C LEU A 82 -6.96 -2.91 19.46
N ARG A 83 -6.81 -2.13 20.52
CA ARG A 83 -6.32 -2.62 21.81
C ARG A 83 -7.29 -3.65 22.41
N ASP A 84 -8.58 -3.35 22.41
CA ASP A 84 -9.62 -4.27 22.92
C ASP A 84 -9.64 -5.59 22.12
N ALA A 85 -9.57 -5.53 20.79
CA ALA A 85 -9.51 -6.71 19.93
C ALA A 85 -8.27 -7.58 20.22
N LYS A 86 -7.09 -6.96 20.39
CA LYS A 86 -5.85 -7.66 20.76
C LYS A 86 -5.96 -8.31 22.14
N ALA A 87 -6.52 -7.60 23.12
CA ALA A 87 -6.74 -8.12 24.47
C ALA A 87 -7.69 -9.32 24.45
N LYS A 88 -8.84 -9.22 23.77
CA LYS A 88 -9.80 -10.33 23.63
C LYS A 88 -9.16 -11.57 23.02
N LYS A 89 -8.30 -11.41 22.01
CA LYS A 89 -7.56 -12.52 21.41
C LYS A 89 -6.55 -13.15 22.39
N ALA A 90 -5.91 -12.36 23.24
CA ALA A 90 -4.97 -12.84 24.25
C ALA A 90 -5.64 -13.55 25.44
N TYR A 91 -6.89 -13.19 25.75
CA TYR A 91 -7.67 -13.76 26.86
C TYR A 91 -8.71 -14.82 26.40
N ALA A 92 -8.76 -15.17 25.12
CA ALA A 92 -9.62 -16.24 24.65
C ALA A 92 -9.11 -17.59 25.21
N PRO A 93 -9.99 -18.43 25.81
CA PRO A 93 -9.59 -19.77 26.23
C PRO A 93 -9.13 -20.59 25.02
N GLN A 94 -8.04 -21.35 25.19
CA GLN A 94 -7.48 -22.23 24.16
C GLN A 94 -8.47 -23.32 23.74
#